data_AF-A0A0C2CYQ2-F1
#
_entry.id   AF-A0A0C2CYQ2-F1
#
_cell.length_a   1.000
_cell.length_b   1.000
_cell.length_c   1.000
_cell.angle_alpha   90.00
_cell.angle_beta   90.00
_cell.angle_gamma   90.00
#
_symmetry.space_group_name_H-M   'P 1'
#
loop_
_entity.id
_entity.type
_entity.pdbx_description
1 polymer ?
#
loop_
_entity_poly.entity_id
_entity_poly.type
_entity_poly.pdbx_seq_one_letter_code
_entity_poly.pdbx_strand_id
1 'polypeptide(L)'
;MGLFDSMLAALGLRNDTTPVGDEQPTPVDPARDLALEQQDDAASFDFAADIARYFTAEFRVDTAWSRPARRDGLFAEYGIRDVAHWYQVKATFARWLESPDGKSKYPTEDALIQARLTTTQTMGVDDLDLLP
;
A
#
# COMPACT_ATOMS: atom_id res chain seq x y z
N MET A 1 -1.96 1.67 -20.95
CA MET A 1 -1.62 3.06 -20.58
C MET A 1 -2.51 3.44 -19.42
N GLY A 2 -2.08 3.14 -18.20
CA GLY A 2 -2.91 3.19 -17.01
C GLY A 2 -3.06 4.63 -16.50
N LEU A 3 -4.25 4.98 -16.03
CA LEU A 3 -4.59 6.28 -15.42
C LEU A 3 -3.67 6.69 -14.25
N PHE A 4 -2.91 5.74 -13.68
CA PHE A 4 -1.89 5.99 -12.67
C PHE A 4 -0.69 6.80 -13.17
N ASP A 5 -0.27 6.65 -14.43
CA ASP A 5 0.82 7.44 -15.01
C ASP A 5 0.46 8.92 -15.15
N SER A 6 -0.82 9.24 -15.35
CA SER A 6 -1.29 10.62 -15.51
C SER A 6 -1.34 11.39 -14.19
N MET A 7 -1.48 10.72 -13.04
CA MET A 7 -1.37 11.40 -11.74
C MET A 7 0.10 11.68 -11.34
N LEU A 8 1.04 10.83 -11.77
CA LEU A 8 2.48 11.06 -11.59
C LEU A 8 3.03 12.20 -12.47
N ALA A 9 2.46 12.40 -13.66
CA ALA A 9 2.86 13.48 -14.56
C ALA A 9 2.47 14.89 -14.06
N ALA A 10 1.48 15.00 -13.17
CA ALA A 10 1.00 16.29 -12.64
C ALA A 10 1.95 16.90 -11.58
N LEU A 11 2.97 16.17 -11.11
CA LEU A 11 3.88 16.61 -10.05
C LEU A 11 5.20 17.24 -10.53
N GLY A 12 5.34 17.53 -11.82
CA GLY A 12 6.30 18.53 -12.29
C GLY A 12 7.79 18.31 -12.00
N LEU A 13 8.26 17.11 -11.65
CA LEU A 13 9.69 16.84 -11.47
C LEU A 13 10.34 16.42 -12.80
N ARG A 14 10.64 17.43 -13.63
CA ARG A 14 11.78 17.37 -14.54
C ARG A 14 12.81 18.39 -14.07
N ASN A 15 13.99 17.92 -13.67
CA ASN A 15 15.20 18.68 -13.87
C ASN A 15 16.42 17.75 -13.96
N ASP A 16 17.17 17.99 -15.03
CA ASP A 16 18.44 17.40 -15.44
C ASP A 16 19.62 17.89 -14.56
N THR A 17 20.76 17.19 -14.70
CA THR A 17 22.18 17.63 -14.54
C THR A 17 22.92 17.68 -13.16
N THR A 18 23.65 16.58 -12.86
CA THR A 18 25.10 16.42 -12.45
C THR A 18 25.68 17.00 -11.13
N PRO A 19 26.86 16.52 -10.62
CA PRO A 19 27.22 15.19 -10.07
C PRO A 19 28.02 15.24 -8.72
N VAL A 20 28.28 14.07 -8.12
CA VAL A 20 29.23 13.77 -7.01
C VAL A 20 28.86 14.27 -5.60
N GLY A 21 28.45 13.33 -4.74
CA GLY A 21 28.41 13.51 -3.29
C GLY A 21 27.77 12.30 -2.62
N ASP A 22 28.60 11.41 -2.07
CA ASP A 22 28.25 10.27 -1.20
C ASP A 22 26.85 9.69 -1.45
N GLU A 23 26.73 8.79 -2.45
CA GLU A 23 25.59 7.88 -2.51
C GLU A 23 25.65 6.99 -1.27
N GLN A 24 25.04 7.44 -0.17
CA GLN A 24 24.48 6.50 0.79
C GLN A 24 23.68 5.50 -0.04
N PRO A 25 23.96 4.19 0.01
CA PRO A 25 23.20 3.22 -0.75
C PRO A 25 21.75 3.45 -0.35
N THR A 26 20.94 3.91 -1.32
CA THR A 26 19.50 3.93 -1.12
C THR A 26 19.14 2.50 -0.78
N PRO A 27 18.47 2.25 0.36
CA PRO A 27 18.09 0.90 0.72
C PRO A 27 17.29 0.33 -0.45
N VAL A 28 17.89 -0.62 -1.18
CA VAL A 28 17.20 -1.32 -2.25
C VAL A 28 16.20 -2.21 -1.55
N ASP A 29 14.92 -1.98 -1.79
CA ASP A 29 13.88 -2.86 -1.24
C ASP A 29 14.17 -4.31 -1.64
N PRO A 30 14.01 -5.27 -0.72
CA PRO A 30 14.24 -6.67 -1.04
C PRO A 30 13.36 -7.08 -2.22
N ALA A 31 13.94 -7.90 -3.11
CA ALA A 31 13.19 -8.42 -4.25
C ALA A 31 11.95 -9.18 -3.78
N ARG A 32 10.87 -9.12 -4.56
CA ARG A 32 9.62 -9.85 -4.27
C ARG A 32 9.88 -11.36 -4.24
N ASP A 33 9.45 -12.01 -3.16
CA ASP A 33 9.51 -13.46 -3.01
C ASP A 33 8.16 -14.09 -3.39
N LEU A 34 8.07 -14.54 -4.65
CA LEU A 34 6.85 -15.14 -5.19
C LEU A 34 6.45 -16.46 -4.50
N ALA A 35 7.39 -17.16 -3.88
CA ALA A 35 7.10 -18.40 -3.17
C ALA A 35 6.46 -18.10 -1.81
N LEU A 36 6.94 -17.06 -1.12
CA LEU A 36 6.33 -16.58 0.12
C LEU A 36 4.94 -15.97 -0.15
N GLU A 37 4.78 -15.19 -1.22
CA GLU A 37 3.50 -14.57 -1.58
C GLU A 37 2.36 -15.58 -1.83
N GLN A 38 2.68 -16.83 -2.17
CA GLN A 38 1.68 -17.91 -2.34
C GLN A 38 1.10 -18.40 -1.01
N GLN A 39 1.76 -18.14 0.11
CA GLN A 39 1.28 -18.50 1.43
C GLN A 39 0.31 -17.43 1.92
N ASP A 40 -0.87 -17.82 2.38
CA ASP A 40 -1.84 -16.90 2.96
C ASP A 40 -1.37 -16.42 4.35
N ASP A 41 -1.14 -15.11 4.47
CA ASP A 41 -0.89 -14.41 5.72
C ASP A 41 -1.54 -13.02 5.62
N ALA A 42 -2.46 -12.73 6.53
CA ALA A 42 -3.22 -11.48 6.55
C ALA A 42 -2.68 -10.47 7.57
N ALA A 43 -1.56 -10.76 8.24
CA ALA A 43 -1.06 -9.96 9.37
C ALA A 43 -2.17 -9.70 10.41
N SER A 44 -2.46 -8.43 10.71
CA SER A 44 -3.55 -8.04 11.63
C SER A 44 -4.90 -7.78 10.94
N PHE A 45 -5.03 -8.03 9.63
CA PHE A 45 -6.20 -7.66 8.86
C PHE A 45 -7.27 -8.76 8.84
N ASP A 46 -8.53 -8.34 8.93
CA ASP A 46 -9.70 -9.16 8.64
C ASP A 46 -10.40 -8.58 7.41
N PHE A 47 -10.17 -9.18 6.23
CA PHE A 47 -10.73 -8.67 4.97
C PHE A 47 -12.27 -8.76 4.91
N ALA A 48 -12.86 -9.71 5.65
CA ALA A 48 -14.30 -9.92 5.65
C ALA A 48 -15.00 -8.91 6.57
N ALA A 49 -14.47 -8.70 7.78
CA ALA A 49 -15.10 -7.87 8.81
C ALA A 49 -14.60 -6.41 8.83
N ASP A 50 -13.31 -6.17 8.60
CA ASP A 50 -12.67 -4.85 8.76
C ASP A 50 -11.71 -4.54 7.60
N ILE A 51 -12.30 -4.47 6.41
CA ILE A 51 -11.55 -4.13 5.19
C ILE A 51 -11.05 -2.68 5.17
N ALA A 52 -11.72 -1.79 5.91
CA ALA A 52 -11.32 -0.39 6.00
C ALA A 52 -9.91 -0.28 6.58
N ARG A 53 -9.61 -1.04 7.65
CA ARG A 53 -8.26 -1.10 8.24
C ARG A 53 -7.19 -1.51 7.23
N TYR A 54 -7.48 -2.46 6.34
CA TYR A 54 -6.56 -2.84 5.26
C TYR A 54 -6.34 -1.71 4.25
N PHE A 55 -7.41 -1.07 3.75
CA PHE A 55 -7.27 0.04 2.80
C PHE A 55 -6.55 1.26 3.42
N THR A 56 -6.81 1.53 4.69
CA THR A 56 -6.07 2.51 5.49
C THR A 56 -4.58 2.19 5.53
N ALA A 57 -4.22 0.94 5.85
CA ALA A 57 -2.84 0.51 5.89
C ALA A 57 -2.17 0.59 4.52
N GLU A 58 -2.84 0.10 3.47
CA GLU A 58 -2.36 0.13 2.08
C GLU A 58 -2.03 1.56 1.66
N PHE A 59 -2.93 2.50 1.91
CA PHE A 59 -2.71 3.91 1.60
C PHE A 59 -1.56 4.54 2.39
N ARG A 60 -1.50 4.32 3.71
CA ARG A 60 -0.47 4.91 4.58
C ARG A 60 0.91 4.36 4.26
N VAL A 61 1.01 3.05 4.03
CA VAL A 61 2.26 2.37 3.68
C VAL A 61 2.73 2.82 2.30
N ASP A 62 1.85 2.85 1.29
CA ASP A 62 2.23 3.25 -0.07
C ASP A 62 2.64 4.75 -0.10
N THR A 63 1.99 5.61 0.68
CA THR A 63 2.38 7.03 0.82
C THR A 63 3.72 7.20 1.56
N ALA A 64 3.99 6.34 2.55
CA ALA A 64 5.22 6.37 3.32
C ALA A 64 6.38 5.58 2.68
N TRP A 65 6.21 5.02 1.47
CA TRP A 65 7.14 4.04 0.91
C TRP A 65 8.58 4.57 0.80
N SER A 66 8.74 5.82 0.37
CA SER A 66 10.04 6.50 0.25
C SER A 66 10.62 6.99 1.58
N ARG A 67 9.94 6.74 2.71
CA ARG A 67 10.33 7.13 4.07
C ARG A 67 10.46 5.89 4.95
N PRO A 68 11.60 5.16 4.91
CA PRO A 68 11.75 3.86 5.57
C PRO A 68 11.37 3.86 7.05
N ALA A 69 11.82 4.86 7.81
CA ALA A 69 11.47 4.96 9.24
C ALA A 69 9.96 5.10 9.49
N ARG A 70 9.22 5.79 8.61
CA ARG A 70 7.76 5.90 8.72
C ARG A 70 7.09 4.60 8.29
N ARG A 71 7.56 3.98 7.21
CA ARG A 71 7.07 2.68 6.74
C ARG A 71 7.24 1.60 7.81
N ASP A 72 8.40 1.52 8.44
CA ASP A 72 8.70 0.52 9.47
C ASP A 72 7.82 0.73 10.72
N GLY A 73 7.53 1.99 11.09
CA GLY A 73 6.56 2.31 12.13
C GLY A 73 5.14 1.84 11.80
N LEU A 74 4.70 2.02 10.55
CA LEU A 74 3.41 1.52 10.08
C LEU A 74 3.39 -0.02 10.02
N PHE A 75 4.49 -0.66 9.63
CA PHE A 75 4.59 -2.11 9.63
C PHE A 75 4.39 -2.68 11.04
N ALA A 76 5.05 -2.09 12.05
CA ALA A 76 4.82 -2.47 13.44
C ALA A 76 3.36 -2.25 13.88
N GLU A 77 2.74 -1.12 13.50
CA GLU A 77 1.34 -0.79 13.81
C GLU A 77 0.35 -1.83 13.25
N TYR A 78 0.62 -2.36 12.05
CA TYR A 78 -0.25 -3.30 11.36
C TYR A 78 0.17 -4.77 11.47
N GLY A 79 1.19 -5.09 12.28
CA GLY A 79 1.69 -6.46 12.45
C GLY A 79 2.41 -7.03 11.21
N ILE A 80 2.91 -6.16 10.34
CA ILE A 80 3.71 -6.51 9.17
C ILE A 80 5.17 -6.67 9.60
N ARG A 81 5.84 -7.74 9.14
CA ARG A 81 7.19 -8.10 9.61
C ARG A 81 8.26 -7.31 8.86
N ASP A 82 8.09 -7.23 7.55
CA ASP A 82 9.00 -6.59 6.62
C ASP A 82 8.30 -6.37 5.28
N VAL A 83 9.05 -5.87 4.29
CA VAL A 83 8.57 -5.62 2.93
C VAL A 83 8.07 -6.91 2.24
N ALA A 84 8.72 -8.05 2.47
CA ALA A 84 8.31 -9.32 1.86
C ALA A 84 6.95 -9.77 2.43
N HIS A 85 6.76 -9.65 3.74
CA HIS A 85 5.48 -9.91 4.39
C HIS A 85 4.40 -8.93 3.90
N TRP A 86 4.72 -7.65 3.65
CA TRP A 86 3.75 -6.72 3.06
C TRP A 86 3.23 -7.21 1.70
N TYR A 87 4.13 -7.65 0.81
CA TYR A 87 3.70 -8.21 -0.48
C TYR A 87 2.89 -9.49 -0.33
N GLN A 88 3.23 -10.34 0.64
CA GLN A 88 2.44 -11.53 0.97
C GLN A 88 1.02 -11.17 1.42
N VAL A 89 0.85 -10.15 2.26
CA VAL A 89 -0.47 -9.65 2.68
C VAL A 89 -1.27 -9.14 1.48
N LYS A 90 -0.66 -8.35 0.58
CA LYS A 90 -1.32 -7.88 -0.65
C LYS A 90 -1.74 -9.03 -1.56
N ALA A 91 -0.90 -10.06 -1.69
CA ALA A 91 -1.22 -11.27 -2.46
C ALA A 91 -2.37 -12.07 -1.84
N THR A 92 -2.38 -12.19 -0.50
CA THR A 92 -3.47 -12.83 0.26
C THR A 92 -4.79 -12.09 0.05
N PHE A 93 -4.78 -10.76 0.12
CA PHE A 93 -5.95 -9.95 -0.18
C PHE A 93 -6.44 -10.14 -1.63
N ALA A 94 -5.52 -10.15 -2.61
CA ALA A 94 -5.88 -10.39 -4.01
C ALA A 94 -6.55 -11.77 -4.21
N ARG A 95 -6.07 -12.81 -3.53
CA ARG A 95 -6.73 -14.13 -3.53
C ARG A 95 -8.08 -14.11 -2.83
N TRP A 96 -8.20 -13.39 -1.71
CA TRP A 96 -9.48 -13.24 -1.03
C TRP A 96 -10.53 -12.54 -1.91
N LEU A 97 -10.15 -11.55 -2.73
CA LEU A 97 -11.06 -10.93 -3.70
C LEU A 97 -11.62 -11.93 -4.73
N GLU A 98 -10.89 -13.01 -5.02
CA GLU A 98 -11.35 -14.07 -5.91
C GLU A 98 -12.28 -15.10 -5.24
N SER A 99 -12.39 -15.07 -3.90
CA SER A 99 -13.29 -15.92 -3.13
C SER A 99 -14.76 -15.51 -3.30
N PRO A 100 -15.74 -16.37 -2.95
CA PRO A 100 -17.15 -16.01 -2.96
C PRO A 100 -17.47 -14.77 -2.12
N ASP A 101 -16.84 -14.63 -0.95
CA ASP A 101 -17.05 -13.49 -0.05
C ASP A 101 -16.50 -12.19 -0.64
N GLY A 102 -15.28 -12.26 -1.20
CA GLY A 102 -14.65 -11.14 -1.90
C GLY A 102 -15.48 -10.67 -3.10
N LYS A 103 -15.93 -11.61 -3.94
CA LYS A 103 -16.78 -11.34 -5.11
C LYS A 103 -18.17 -10.84 -4.72
N SER A 104 -18.70 -11.29 -3.59
CA SER A 104 -19.98 -10.81 -3.07
C SER A 104 -19.87 -9.37 -2.56
N LYS A 105 -18.77 -9.02 -1.89
CA LYS A 105 -18.56 -7.69 -1.30
C LYS A 105 -18.12 -6.66 -2.35
N TYR A 106 -17.29 -7.09 -3.31
CA TYR A 106 -16.74 -6.27 -4.39
C TYR A 106 -16.98 -6.96 -5.74
N PRO A 107 -18.21 -6.89 -6.27
CA PRO A 107 -18.58 -7.61 -7.49
C PRO A 107 -17.93 -7.04 -8.76
N THR A 108 -17.43 -5.80 -8.71
CA THR A 108 -16.77 -5.13 -9.82
C THR A 108 -15.52 -4.40 -9.33
N GLU A 109 -14.57 -4.17 -10.25
CA GLU A 109 -13.38 -3.37 -9.98
C GLU A 109 -13.74 -1.94 -9.57
N ASP A 110 -14.75 -1.34 -10.20
CA ASP A 110 -15.25 0.00 -9.83
C ASP A 110 -15.74 0.04 -8.37
N ALA A 111 -16.44 -1.00 -7.90
CA ALA A 111 -16.90 -1.07 -6.51
C ALA A 111 -15.72 -1.13 -5.53
N LEU A 112 -14.66 -1.89 -5.87
CA LEU A 112 -13.44 -1.96 -5.08
C LEU A 112 -12.71 -0.61 -5.04
N ILE A 113 -12.59 0.06 -6.19
CA ILE A 113 -11.97 1.39 -6.31
C ILE A 113 -12.73 2.41 -5.47
N GLN A 114 -14.07 2.45 -5.58
CA GLN A 114 -14.90 3.35 -4.78
C GLN A 114 -14.73 3.09 -3.29
N ALA A 115 -14.72 1.83 -2.86
CA ALA A 115 -14.51 1.49 -1.44
C ALA A 115 -13.14 1.96 -0.91
N ARG A 116 -12.08 1.79 -1.71
CA ARG A 116 -10.74 2.33 -1.41
C ARG A 116 -10.77 3.86 -1.30
N LEU A 117 -11.35 4.55 -2.29
CA LEU A 117 -11.43 6.02 -2.32
C LEU A 117 -12.23 6.57 -1.14
N THR A 118 -13.39 5.98 -0.81
CA THR A 118 -14.20 6.39 0.34
C THR A 118 -13.42 6.22 1.65
N THR A 119 -12.69 5.11 1.79
CA THR A 119 -11.88 4.86 2.99
C THR A 119 -10.74 5.87 3.13
N THR A 120 -10.04 6.19 2.04
CA THR A 120 -8.92 7.15 2.11
C THR A 120 -9.38 8.60 2.21
N GLN A 121 -10.51 8.96 1.62
CA GLN A 121 -11.10 10.31 1.77
C GLN A 121 -11.59 10.57 3.20
N THR A 122 -12.17 9.56 3.86
CA THR A 122 -12.58 9.68 5.27
C THR A 122 -11.38 9.85 6.20
N MET A 123 -10.28 9.13 5.94
CA MET A 123 -9.03 9.33 6.68
C MET A 123 -8.35 10.66 6.40
N GLY A 124 -8.37 11.14 5.16
CA GLY A 124 -7.69 12.39 4.78
C GLY A 124 -8.19 13.58 5.58
N VAL A 125 -9.46 13.57 6.01
CA VAL A 125 -9.99 14.62 6.90
C VAL A 125 -9.43 14.50 8.32
N ASP A 126 -9.17 13.28 8.81
CA ASP A 126 -8.70 13.03 10.19
C ASP A 126 -7.16 13.04 10.34
N ASP A 127 -6.40 12.62 9.32
CA ASP A 127 -4.93 12.57 9.33
C ASP A 127 -4.29 13.92 8.93
N LEU A 128 -5.00 14.80 8.21
CA LEU A 128 -4.52 16.16 7.89
C LEU A 128 -4.42 17.07 9.12
N ASP A 129 -5.21 16.80 10.17
CA ASP A 129 -5.15 17.51 11.46
C ASP A 129 -3.99 17.04 12.36
N LEU A 130 -3.20 16.04 11.92
CA LEU A 130 -2.06 15.49 12.65
C LEU A 130 -0.70 15.81 11.98
N LEU A 131 -0.68 16.69 10.98
CA LEU A 131 0.55 17.22 10.40
C LEU A 131 0.99 18.46 11.18
N PRO A 132 2.12 18.43 11.92
CA PRO A 132 2.76 19.65 12.43
C PRO A 132 3.34 20.51 11.31
#